data_AF-A0A0L9TVL0-F1
#
_entry.id   AF-A0A0L9TVL0-F1
#
_cell.length_a   1.000
_cell.length_b   1.000
_cell.length_c   1.000
_cell.angle_alpha   90.00
_cell.angle_beta   90.00
_cell.angle_gamma   90.00
#
_symmetry.space_group_name_H-M   'P 1'
#
loop_
_entity.id
_entity.type
_entity.pdbx_description
1 polymer ?
#
loop_
_entity_poly.entity_id
_entity_poly.type
_entity_poly.pdbx_seq_one_letter_code
_entity_poly.pdbx_strand_id
1 'polypeptide(L)'
;MEAFQGTTRGDISSQVGLVWSQVKEPVMVPLLRVAVFLCLAMSLMMLMERVYMGLVICLVKLFGRRPEKRYKWEPLKEDVELGNSIYPMVLVQVPMYNEREVYQLSIGAACGLSWPSDRIIIQILDDSTDPSIKEMVQMECSRWASKGVNIKYEVRDNRNGYKAGALKEGMKRSYVKQCDYVAIFDADFQPEPDFLWRTVPFLVNNPELGLVQARWKFGTAGVWRISALNEAGGWKDRLE
;
A
#
# COMPACT_ATOMS: atom_id res chain seq x y z
N MET A 1 -17.87 -61.95 51.34
CA MET A 1 -16.65 -61.17 51.62
C MET A 1 -16.52 -60.11 50.53
N GLU A 2 -17.25 -59.00 50.62
CA GLU A 2 -17.11 -57.84 49.74
C GLU A 2 -17.30 -56.60 50.61
N ALA A 3 -16.23 -56.12 51.24
CA ALA A 3 -16.29 -54.90 52.07
C ALA A 3 -14.97 -54.11 52.11
N PHE A 4 -14.02 -54.33 51.18
CA PHE A 4 -12.68 -53.72 51.30
C PHE A 4 -12.21 -52.90 50.10
N GLN A 5 -13.03 -52.70 49.06
CA GLN A 5 -12.63 -51.98 47.85
C GLN A 5 -13.23 -50.57 47.69
N GLY A 6 -14.19 -50.18 48.53
CA GLY A 6 -14.86 -48.88 48.45
C GLY A 6 -14.13 -47.72 49.16
N THR A 7 -13.35 -48.00 50.20
CA THR A 7 -12.80 -46.97 51.10
C THR A 7 -11.55 -46.29 50.54
N THR A 8 -10.68 -47.03 49.85
CA THR A 8 -9.37 -46.54 49.39
C THR A 8 -9.45 -45.58 48.20
N ARG A 9 -10.47 -45.73 47.34
CA ARG A 9 -10.62 -44.91 46.14
C ARG A 9 -11.20 -43.52 46.44
N GLY A 10 -12.06 -43.42 47.46
CA GLY A 10 -12.59 -42.16 47.99
C GLY A 10 -11.50 -41.32 48.65
N ASP A 11 -10.65 -41.95 49.47
CA ASP A 11 -9.55 -41.26 50.18
C ASP A 11 -8.48 -40.69 49.25
N ILE A 12 -8.12 -41.38 48.17
CA ILE A 12 -7.13 -40.84 47.21
C ILE A 12 -7.72 -39.64 46.46
N SER A 13 -9.00 -39.69 46.10
CA SER A 13 -9.66 -38.58 45.40
C SER A 13 -9.83 -37.33 46.29
N SER A 14 -10.09 -37.51 47.59
CA SER A 14 -10.21 -36.42 48.55
C SER A 14 -8.83 -35.82 48.88
N GLN A 15 -7.80 -36.65 49.03
CA GLN A 15 -6.40 -36.23 49.23
C GLN A 15 -5.88 -35.43 48.03
N VAL A 16 -6.12 -35.90 46.81
CA VAL A 16 -5.73 -35.19 45.58
C VAL A 16 -6.50 -33.88 45.44
N GLY A 17 -7.79 -33.83 45.81
CA GLY A 17 -8.58 -32.59 45.85
C GLY A 17 -8.05 -31.57 46.88
N LEU A 18 -7.62 -32.03 48.05
CA LEU A 18 -7.04 -31.18 49.10
C LEU A 18 -5.69 -30.60 48.69
N VAL A 19 -4.79 -31.44 48.15
CA VAL A 19 -3.48 -31.01 47.62
C VAL A 19 -3.66 -30.06 46.43
N TRP A 20 -4.64 -30.34 45.55
CA TRP A 20 -4.99 -29.45 44.45
C TRP A 20 -5.48 -28.09 44.96
N SER A 21 -6.32 -28.04 46.00
CA SER A 21 -6.76 -26.77 46.61
C SER A 21 -5.62 -26.00 47.27
N GLN A 22 -4.71 -26.69 47.97
CA GLN A 22 -3.57 -26.09 48.68
C GLN A 22 -2.47 -25.57 47.74
N VAL A 23 -2.33 -26.12 46.53
CA VAL A 23 -1.35 -25.66 45.54
C VAL A 23 -1.97 -24.63 44.59
N LYS A 24 -3.24 -24.79 44.23
CA LYS A 24 -3.96 -23.87 43.33
C LYS A 24 -4.07 -22.47 43.91
N GLU A 25 -4.37 -22.32 45.20
CA GLU A 25 -4.52 -20.98 45.80
C GLU A 25 -3.22 -20.17 45.84
N PRO A 26 -2.08 -20.65 46.38
CA PRO A 26 -0.86 -19.86 46.48
C PRO A 26 -0.09 -19.72 45.16
N VAL A 27 -0.35 -20.55 44.14
CA VAL A 27 0.36 -20.48 42.86
C VAL A 27 -0.51 -19.87 41.76
N MET A 28 -1.75 -20.34 41.57
CA MET A 28 -2.59 -19.85 40.47
C MET A 28 -3.14 -18.45 40.75
N VAL A 29 -3.46 -18.10 42.00
CA VAL A 29 -3.98 -16.77 42.32
C VAL A 29 -2.96 -15.65 42.07
N PRO A 30 -1.69 -15.72 42.54
CA PRO A 30 -0.71 -14.68 42.20
C PRO A 30 -0.34 -14.69 40.71
N LEU A 31 -0.26 -15.85 40.08
CA LEU A 31 -0.03 -15.95 38.63
C LEU A 31 -1.13 -15.23 37.85
N LEU A 32 -2.40 -15.50 38.18
CA LEU A 32 -3.55 -14.85 37.56
C LEU A 32 -3.58 -13.35 37.88
N ARG A 33 -3.25 -12.93 39.10
CA ARG A 33 -3.14 -11.50 39.44
C ARG A 33 -2.08 -10.81 38.59
N VAL A 34 -0.88 -11.39 38.45
CA VAL A 34 0.19 -10.86 37.59
C VAL A 34 -0.29 -10.78 36.14
N ALA A 35 -0.94 -11.82 35.62
CA ALA A 35 -1.49 -11.82 34.27
C ALA A 35 -2.54 -10.71 34.07
N VAL A 36 -3.45 -10.52 35.04
CA VAL A 36 -4.45 -9.44 35.02
C VAL A 36 -3.78 -8.07 35.04
N PHE A 37 -2.77 -7.86 35.89
CA PHE A 37 -2.01 -6.60 35.93
C PHE A 37 -1.29 -6.33 34.60
N LEU A 38 -0.70 -7.35 33.98
CA LEU A 38 -0.08 -7.22 32.66
C LEU A 38 -1.12 -6.85 31.59
N CYS A 39 -2.27 -7.51 31.56
CA CYS A 39 -3.36 -7.18 30.64
C CYS A 39 -3.87 -5.75 30.85
N LEU A 40 -4.04 -5.31 32.10
CA LEU A 40 -4.46 -3.95 32.43
C LEU A 40 -3.41 -2.92 31.98
N ALA A 41 -2.12 -3.20 32.20
CA ALA A 41 -1.04 -2.32 31.75
C ALA A 41 -1.01 -2.19 30.22
N MET A 42 -1.14 -3.30 29.49
CA MET A 42 -1.21 -3.28 28.02
C MET A 42 -2.45 -2.53 27.52
N SER A 43 -3.60 -2.72 28.17
CA SER A 43 -4.84 -2.02 27.83
C SER A 43 -4.72 -0.50 28.05
N LEU A 44 -4.14 -0.09 29.18
CA LEU A 44 -3.87 1.32 29.48
C LEU A 44 -2.91 1.96 28.48
N MET A 45 -1.83 1.25 28.13
CA MET A 45 -0.86 1.72 27.13
C MET A 45 -1.55 1.96 25.78
N MET A 46 -2.33 0.98 25.30
CA MET A 46 -3.11 1.10 24.06
C MET A 46 -4.13 2.25 24.13
N LEU A 47 -4.80 2.44 25.27
CA LEU A 47 -5.74 3.55 25.46
C LEU A 47 -5.02 4.90 25.38
N MET A 48 -3.87 5.03 26.04
CA MET A 48 -3.07 6.25 26.03
C MET A 48 -2.59 6.60 24.61
N GLU A 49 -2.15 5.62 23.82
CA GLU A 49 -1.80 5.82 22.41
C GLU A 49 -3.01 6.33 21.59
N ARG A 50 -4.19 5.75 21.80
CA ARG A 50 -5.42 6.17 21.11
C ARG A 50 -5.85 7.57 21.50
N VAL A 51 -5.77 7.92 22.79
CA VAL A 51 -6.06 9.26 23.29
C VAL A 51 -5.06 10.27 22.73
N TYR A 52 -3.77 9.96 22.76
CA TYR A 52 -2.71 10.80 22.18
C TYR A 52 -2.96 11.05 20.68
N MET A 53 -3.20 10.00 19.89
CA MET A 53 -3.51 10.14 18.47
C MET A 53 -4.79 10.95 18.24
N GLY A 54 -5.81 10.76 19.08
CA GLY A 54 -7.05 11.54 19.06
C GLY A 54 -6.81 13.03 19.31
N LEU A 55 -6.01 13.37 20.33
CA LEU A 55 -5.64 14.75 20.64
C LEU A 55 -4.85 15.39 19.49
N VAL A 56 -3.86 14.68 18.93
CA VAL A 56 -3.08 15.16 17.78
C VAL A 56 -4.00 15.44 16.57
N ILE A 57 -4.91 14.51 16.25
CA ILE A 57 -5.86 14.69 15.14
C ILE A 57 -6.78 15.89 15.41
N CYS A 58 -7.29 16.04 16.63
CA CYS A 58 -8.14 17.17 17.03
C CYS A 58 -7.39 18.49 16.87
N LEU A 59 -6.14 18.59 17.36
CA LEU A 59 -5.31 19.79 17.21
C LEU A 59 -5.06 20.10 15.73
N VAL A 60 -4.65 19.11 14.93
CA VAL A 60 -4.40 19.30 13.48
C VAL A 60 -5.67 19.79 12.77
N LYS A 61 -6.85 19.25 13.11
CA LYS A 61 -8.15 19.68 12.57
C LYS A 61 -8.53 21.08 13.03
N LEU A 62 -8.36 21.42 14.31
CA LEU A 62 -8.65 22.74 14.89
C LEU A 62 -7.77 23.82 14.28
N PHE A 63 -6.48 23.55 14.10
CA PHE A 63 -5.55 24.47 13.42
C PHE A 63 -5.73 24.50 11.90
N GLY A 64 -6.71 23.79 11.35
CA GLY A 64 -7.15 23.95 9.96
C GLY A 64 -6.07 23.69 8.92
N ARG A 65 -5.02 22.91 9.25
CA ARG A 65 -3.92 22.55 8.35
C ARG A 65 -4.38 21.53 7.30
N ARG A 66 -5.39 21.89 6.51
CA ARG A 66 -5.79 21.10 5.34
C ARG A 66 -4.73 21.27 4.25
N PRO A 67 -4.39 20.20 3.49
CA PRO A 67 -3.46 20.29 2.38
C PRO A 67 -3.82 21.43 1.41
N GLU A 68 -5.12 21.61 1.15
CA GLU A 68 -5.69 22.65 0.28
C GLU A 68 -5.39 24.09 0.71
N LYS A 69 -5.16 24.32 2.02
CA LYS A 69 -4.78 25.66 2.54
C LYS A 69 -3.27 25.86 2.57
N ARG A 70 -2.50 24.78 2.53
CA ARG A 70 -1.03 24.80 2.64
C ARG A 70 -0.35 24.76 1.28
N TYR A 71 -0.96 24.07 0.31
CA TYR A 71 -0.37 23.81 -0.99
C TYR A 71 -1.27 24.36 -2.09
N LYS A 72 -0.63 24.95 -3.09
CA LYS A 72 -1.31 25.42 -4.30
C LYS A 72 -1.75 24.22 -5.12
N TRP A 73 -3.05 24.10 -5.37
CA TRP A 73 -3.65 22.97 -6.09
C TRP A 73 -4.41 23.42 -7.34
N GLU A 74 -4.29 24.69 -7.70
CA GLU A 74 -4.97 25.30 -8.83
C GLU A 74 -4.74 24.47 -10.10
N PRO A 75 -5.79 24.22 -10.90
CA PRO A 75 -5.66 23.50 -12.16
C PRO A 75 -4.59 24.16 -13.04
N LEU A 76 -3.87 23.34 -13.81
CA LEU A 76 -2.94 23.85 -14.81
C LEU A 76 -3.74 24.70 -15.80
N LYS A 77 -3.26 25.92 -16.06
CA LYS A 77 -3.93 26.83 -17.00
C LYS A 77 -3.74 26.30 -18.41
N GLU A 78 -4.83 26.22 -19.14
CA GLU A 78 -4.80 25.96 -20.58
C GLU A 78 -4.25 27.21 -21.29
N ASP A 79 -3.06 27.07 -21.85
CA ASP A 79 -2.49 28.04 -22.78
C ASP A 79 -2.73 27.52 -24.20
N VAL A 80 -3.51 28.28 -24.97
CA VAL A 80 -3.90 27.92 -26.33
C VAL A 80 -2.68 27.80 -27.25
N GLU A 81 -1.58 28.49 -26.96
CA GLU A 81 -0.37 28.48 -27.78
C GLU A 81 0.52 27.25 -27.52
N LEU A 82 0.61 26.79 -26.27
CA LEU A 82 1.40 25.60 -25.91
C LEU A 82 0.60 24.28 -26.07
N GLY A 83 -0.72 24.32 -26.07
CA GLY A 83 -1.58 23.14 -26.20
C GLY A 83 -1.26 22.08 -25.12
N ASN A 84 -1.04 20.83 -25.54
CA ASN A 84 -0.73 19.74 -24.60
C ASN A 84 0.66 19.84 -23.96
N SER A 85 1.55 20.71 -24.46
CA SER A 85 2.94 20.77 -23.99
C SER A 85 3.15 21.36 -22.60
N ILE A 86 2.12 22.04 -22.09
CA ILE A 86 2.05 22.54 -20.71
C ILE A 86 1.99 21.38 -19.71
N TYR A 87 1.39 20.26 -20.14
CA TYR A 87 1.20 19.12 -19.27
C TYR A 87 2.49 18.32 -19.17
N PRO A 88 2.95 18.03 -17.93
CA PRO A 88 4.13 17.23 -17.74
C PRO A 88 3.89 15.79 -18.21
N MET A 89 4.99 15.12 -18.57
CA MET A 89 4.97 13.73 -18.94
C MET A 89 4.81 12.87 -17.68
N VAL A 90 3.77 12.02 -17.64
CA VAL A 90 3.47 11.14 -16.51
C VAL A 90 3.66 9.68 -16.90
N LEU A 91 4.52 8.99 -16.17
CA LEU A 91 4.62 7.53 -16.20
C LEU A 91 3.62 6.94 -15.20
N VAL A 92 2.81 5.97 -15.61
CA VAL A 92 1.95 5.20 -14.72
C VAL A 92 2.51 3.79 -14.62
N GLN A 93 2.95 3.37 -13.44
CA GLN A 93 3.46 2.03 -13.19
C GLN A 93 2.43 1.17 -12.48
N VAL A 94 2.17 -0.02 -13.02
CA VAL A 94 1.31 -1.04 -12.42
C VAL A 94 2.12 -2.35 -12.31
N PRO A 95 2.75 -2.64 -11.16
CA PRO A 95 3.38 -3.93 -10.91
C PRO A 95 2.34 -5.01 -10.68
N MET A 96 2.49 -6.13 -11.37
CA MET A 96 1.62 -7.30 -11.34
C MET A 96 2.43 -8.57 -10.99
N TYR A 97 1.83 -9.44 -10.19
CA TYR A 97 2.24 -10.78 -9.85
C TYR A 97 1.04 -11.76 -9.71
N ASN A 98 0.82 -12.58 -10.73
CA ASN A 98 -0.19 -13.65 -10.78
C ASN A 98 -1.64 -13.19 -10.50
N GLU A 99 -2.03 -11.96 -10.83
CA GLU A 99 -3.39 -11.44 -10.61
C GLU A 99 -4.37 -11.77 -11.74
N ARG A 100 -4.85 -13.01 -11.76
CA ARG A 100 -5.76 -13.50 -12.80
C ARG A 100 -7.11 -12.79 -12.85
N GLU A 101 -7.66 -12.39 -11.71
CA GLU A 101 -9.03 -11.86 -11.64
C GLU A 101 -9.10 -10.36 -11.86
N VAL A 102 -8.04 -9.62 -11.53
CA VAL A 102 -8.06 -8.15 -11.49
C VAL A 102 -7.26 -7.48 -12.61
N TYR A 103 -6.42 -8.21 -13.37
CA TYR A 103 -5.57 -7.60 -14.40
C TYR A 103 -6.36 -6.76 -15.42
N GLN A 104 -7.51 -7.25 -15.89
CA GLN A 104 -8.34 -6.52 -16.88
C GLN A 104 -8.87 -5.21 -16.33
N LEU A 105 -9.38 -5.23 -15.08
CA LEU A 105 -9.93 -4.05 -14.42
C LEU A 105 -8.84 -3.04 -14.11
N SER A 106 -7.68 -3.50 -13.64
CA SER A 106 -6.54 -2.63 -13.31
C SER A 106 -5.93 -1.97 -14.54
N ILE A 107 -5.61 -2.75 -15.58
CA ILE A 107 -5.08 -2.21 -16.85
C ILE A 107 -6.12 -1.28 -17.49
N GLY A 108 -7.38 -1.67 -17.47
CA GLY A 108 -8.48 -0.85 -18.00
C GLY A 108 -8.61 0.48 -17.26
N ALA A 109 -8.54 0.49 -15.93
CA ALA A 109 -8.60 1.71 -15.13
C ALA A 109 -7.36 2.60 -15.34
N ALA A 110 -6.16 2.02 -15.41
CA ALA A 110 -4.93 2.76 -15.72
C ALA A 110 -4.97 3.39 -17.13
N CYS A 111 -5.46 2.65 -18.13
CA CYS A 111 -5.63 3.17 -19.49
C CYS A 111 -6.79 4.16 -19.62
N GLY A 112 -7.74 4.14 -18.68
CA GLY A 112 -8.90 5.03 -18.61
C GLY A 112 -8.63 6.36 -17.88
N LEU A 113 -7.40 6.59 -17.42
CA LEU A 113 -7.00 7.85 -16.81
C LEU A 113 -7.15 9.00 -17.81
N SER A 114 -7.81 10.06 -17.39
CA SER A 114 -7.92 11.29 -18.17
C SER A 114 -6.61 12.07 -18.04
N TRP A 115 -5.83 12.07 -19.12
CA TRP A 115 -4.63 12.88 -19.33
C TRP A 115 -4.39 12.99 -20.84
N PRO A 116 -3.67 14.02 -21.33
CA PRO A 116 -3.32 14.06 -22.75
C PRO A 116 -2.58 12.79 -23.18
N SER A 117 -3.05 12.13 -24.25
CA SER A 117 -2.55 10.81 -24.68
C SER A 117 -1.07 10.83 -25.09
N ASP A 118 -0.56 11.99 -25.54
CA ASP A 118 0.86 12.21 -25.83
C ASP A 118 1.71 12.47 -24.58
N ARG A 119 1.07 12.70 -23.42
CA ARG A 119 1.69 13.05 -22.13
C ARG A 119 1.59 11.98 -21.07
N ILE A 120 1.07 10.81 -21.41
CA ILE A 120 0.94 9.66 -20.50
C ILE A 120 1.60 8.41 -21.10
N ILE A 121 2.28 7.65 -20.25
CA ILE A 121 2.83 6.34 -20.59
C ILE A 121 2.38 5.36 -19.53
N ILE A 122 1.68 4.30 -19.92
CA ILE A 122 1.28 3.22 -19.02
C ILE A 122 2.33 2.11 -19.09
N GLN A 123 2.92 1.75 -17.96
CA GLN A 123 3.93 0.70 -17.85
C GLN A 123 3.41 -0.42 -16.94
N ILE A 124 3.13 -1.57 -17.54
CA ILE A 124 2.75 -2.79 -16.83
C ILE A 124 4.02 -3.60 -16.58
N LEU A 125 4.33 -3.84 -15.31
CA LEU A 125 5.52 -4.57 -14.86
C LEU A 125 5.09 -5.94 -14.37
N ASP A 126 5.21 -6.97 -15.21
CA ASP A 126 4.70 -8.31 -14.92
C ASP A 126 5.80 -9.26 -14.44
N ASP A 127 5.73 -9.61 -13.15
CA ASP A 127 6.59 -10.57 -12.46
C ASP A 127 5.97 -11.97 -12.35
N SER A 128 4.83 -12.21 -13.02
CA SER A 128 4.08 -13.47 -12.92
C SER A 128 4.93 -14.68 -13.31
N THR A 129 4.70 -15.78 -12.61
CA THR A 129 5.38 -17.06 -12.88
C THR A 129 4.54 -17.98 -13.76
N ASP A 130 3.22 -17.78 -13.77
CA ASP A 130 2.29 -18.55 -14.60
C ASP A 130 2.32 -18.04 -16.05
N PRO A 131 2.71 -18.88 -17.03
CA PRO A 131 2.73 -18.49 -18.44
C PRO A 131 1.35 -18.09 -18.98
N SER A 132 0.27 -18.70 -18.47
CA SER A 132 -1.09 -18.39 -18.93
C SER A 132 -1.50 -16.99 -18.51
N ILE A 133 -1.12 -16.55 -17.30
CA ILE A 133 -1.39 -15.20 -16.81
C ILE A 133 -0.58 -14.18 -17.61
N LYS A 134 0.70 -14.45 -17.86
CA LYS A 134 1.56 -13.59 -18.70
C LYS A 134 0.97 -13.36 -20.08
N GLU A 135 0.51 -14.43 -20.73
CA GLU A 135 -0.12 -14.32 -22.05
C GLU A 135 -1.41 -13.49 -21.99
N MET A 136 -2.26 -13.70 -20.98
CA MET A 136 -3.48 -12.90 -20.79
C MET A 136 -3.18 -11.41 -20.59
N VAL A 137 -2.21 -11.06 -19.74
CA VAL A 137 -1.81 -9.67 -19.48
C VAL A 137 -1.21 -9.04 -20.74
N GLN A 138 -0.34 -9.76 -21.45
CA GLN A 138 0.26 -9.28 -22.69
C GLN A 138 -0.78 -9.04 -23.79
N MET A 139 -1.78 -9.92 -23.90
CA MET A 139 -2.88 -9.75 -24.86
C MET A 139 -3.73 -8.52 -24.53
N GLU A 140 -4.07 -8.29 -23.26
CA GLU A 140 -4.83 -7.10 -22.86
C GLU A 140 -4.03 -5.82 -23.11
N CYS A 141 -2.72 -5.81 -22.82
CA CYS A 141 -1.84 -4.69 -23.16
C CYS A 141 -1.83 -4.42 -24.67
N SER A 142 -1.74 -5.47 -25.49
CA SER A 142 -1.77 -5.36 -26.96
C SER A 142 -3.11 -4.81 -27.47
N ARG A 143 -4.21 -5.19 -26.80
CA ARG A 143 -5.56 -4.67 -27.11
C ARG A 143 -5.70 -3.18 -26.81
N TRP A 144 -5.06 -2.67 -25.76
CA TRP A 144 -5.05 -1.24 -25.47
C TRP A 144 -4.09 -0.47 -26.38
N ALA A 145 -2.94 -1.06 -26.71
CA ALA A 145 -2.02 -0.49 -27.68
C ALA A 145 -2.67 -0.30 -29.06
N SER A 146 -3.49 -1.25 -29.53
CA SER A 146 -4.21 -1.14 -30.81
C SER A 146 -5.29 -0.05 -30.81
N LYS A 147 -5.77 0.38 -29.64
CA LYS A 147 -6.67 1.53 -29.46
C LYS A 147 -5.93 2.87 -29.42
N GLY A 148 -4.60 2.87 -29.59
CA GLY A 148 -3.77 4.07 -29.58
C GLY A 148 -3.30 4.52 -28.18
N VAL A 149 -3.50 3.70 -27.14
CA VAL A 149 -2.96 4.00 -25.80
C VAL A 149 -1.47 3.69 -25.75
N ASN A 150 -0.67 4.60 -25.20
CA ASN A 150 0.77 4.41 -25.04
C ASN A 150 1.07 3.49 -23.84
N ILE A 151 0.84 2.19 -24.02
CA ILE A 151 1.09 1.15 -23.03
C ILE A 151 2.36 0.35 -23.36
N LYS A 152 3.14 0.02 -22.33
CA LYS A 152 4.37 -0.78 -22.39
C LYS A 152 4.23 -1.96 -21.44
N TYR A 153 4.37 -3.17 -21.98
CA TYR A 153 4.41 -4.41 -21.22
C TYR A 153 5.86 -4.81 -21.01
N GLU A 154 6.25 -4.97 -19.75
CA GLU A 154 7.63 -5.17 -19.34
C GLU A 154 7.72 -6.38 -18.42
N VAL A 155 8.57 -7.34 -18.77
CA VAL A 155 8.86 -8.54 -17.98
C VAL A 155 10.34 -8.55 -17.65
N ARG A 156 10.68 -9.12 -16.49
CA ARG A 156 12.08 -9.39 -16.09
C ARG A 156 12.29 -10.86 -15.79
N ASP A 157 13.53 -11.30 -15.93
CA ASP A 157 13.91 -12.72 -15.74
C ASP A 157 14.19 -13.07 -14.27
N ASN A 158 14.39 -12.07 -13.41
CA ASN A 158 14.78 -12.27 -12.02
C ASN A 158 13.91 -11.44 -11.08
N ARG A 159 13.46 -12.06 -9.98
CA ARG A 159 12.52 -11.45 -9.01
C ARG A 159 13.20 -10.78 -7.82
N ASN A 160 14.50 -10.47 -7.91
CA ASN A 160 15.22 -9.79 -6.84
C ASN A 160 14.53 -8.49 -6.45
N GLY A 161 14.28 -8.33 -5.15
CA GLY A 161 13.59 -7.17 -4.60
C GLY A 161 12.09 -7.08 -4.86
N TYR A 162 11.47 -8.14 -5.37
CA TYR A 162 10.01 -8.26 -5.54
C TYR A 162 9.44 -7.00 -6.21
N LYS A 163 8.36 -6.43 -5.68
CA LYS A 163 7.70 -5.22 -6.17
C LYS A 163 8.65 -4.03 -6.32
N ALA A 164 9.49 -3.76 -5.31
CA ALA A 164 10.43 -2.64 -5.36
C ALA A 164 11.49 -2.83 -6.46
N GLY A 165 11.94 -4.07 -6.66
CA GLY A 165 12.83 -4.45 -7.76
C GLY A 165 12.17 -4.28 -9.13
N ALA A 166 10.91 -4.68 -9.29
CA ALA A 166 10.16 -4.52 -10.53
C ALA A 166 10.02 -3.04 -10.91
N LEU A 167 9.62 -2.20 -9.95
CA LEU A 167 9.52 -0.74 -10.13
C LEU A 167 10.87 -0.14 -10.52
N LYS A 168 11.95 -0.56 -9.85
CA LYS A 168 13.32 -0.10 -10.14
C LYS A 168 13.79 -0.46 -11.54
N GLU A 169 13.55 -1.70 -12.00
CA GLU A 169 13.88 -2.10 -13.38
C GLU A 169 13.03 -1.33 -14.40
N GLY A 170 11.75 -1.14 -14.12
CA GLY A 170 10.85 -0.32 -14.95
C GLY A 170 11.37 1.10 -15.17
N MET A 171 11.95 1.71 -14.13
CA MET A 171 12.53 3.06 -14.20
C MET A 171 13.80 3.16 -15.07
N LYS A 172 14.46 2.04 -15.41
CA LYS A 172 15.67 2.05 -16.26
C LYS A 172 15.37 2.17 -17.75
N ARG A 173 14.12 1.99 -18.17
CA ARG A 173 13.73 2.01 -19.58
C ARG A 173 13.95 3.40 -20.19
N SER A 174 14.34 3.44 -21.46
CA SER A 174 14.74 4.68 -22.14
C SER A 174 13.63 5.74 -22.16
N TYR A 175 12.39 5.31 -22.38
CA TYR A 175 11.21 6.18 -22.39
C TYR A 175 10.81 6.73 -21.02
N VAL A 176 11.39 6.26 -19.92
CA VAL A 176 11.12 6.85 -18.59
C VAL A 176 11.87 8.17 -18.43
N LYS A 177 12.99 8.36 -19.14
CA LYS A 177 13.81 9.58 -19.05
C LYS A 177 13.11 10.85 -19.54
N GLN A 178 12.05 10.70 -20.35
CA GLN A 178 11.19 11.82 -20.79
C GLN A 178 10.04 12.11 -19.81
N CYS A 179 9.86 11.31 -18.76
CA CYS A 179 8.80 11.52 -17.77
C CYS A 179 9.27 12.43 -16.64
N ASP A 180 8.40 13.33 -16.18
CA ASP A 180 8.64 14.23 -15.06
C ASP A 180 8.13 13.62 -13.73
N TYR A 181 7.01 12.90 -13.83
CA TYR A 181 6.31 12.31 -12.71
C TYR A 181 6.07 10.81 -12.93
N VAL A 182 5.98 10.07 -11.83
CA VAL A 182 5.60 8.65 -11.82
C VAL A 182 4.45 8.43 -10.85
N ALA A 183 3.32 7.96 -11.38
CA ALA A 183 2.19 7.45 -10.61
C ALA A 183 2.34 5.93 -10.45
N ILE A 184 2.19 5.43 -9.23
CA ILE A 184 2.30 4.00 -8.93
C ILE A 184 0.97 3.53 -8.38
N PHE A 185 0.41 2.48 -8.97
CA PHE A 185 -0.83 1.84 -8.55
C PHE A 185 -0.61 0.36 -8.30
N ASP A 186 -1.25 -0.19 -7.27
CA ASP A 186 -1.27 -1.63 -7.04
C ASP A 186 -2.11 -2.35 -8.11
N ALA A 187 -1.86 -3.64 -8.36
CA ALA A 187 -2.57 -4.43 -9.37
C ALA A 187 -4.08 -4.58 -9.10
N ASP A 188 -4.54 -4.34 -7.87
CA ASP A 188 -5.96 -4.36 -7.49
C ASP A 188 -6.57 -2.94 -7.45
N PHE A 189 -5.76 -1.90 -7.64
CA PHE A 189 -6.22 -0.52 -7.55
C PHE A 189 -6.83 -0.06 -8.87
N GLN A 190 -8.01 0.54 -8.78
CA GLN A 190 -8.75 1.13 -9.90
C GLN A 190 -8.83 2.64 -9.69
N PRO A 191 -7.90 3.43 -10.26
CA PRO A 191 -7.96 4.87 -10.12
C PRO A 191 -9.18 5.45 -10.83
N GLU A 192 -9.77 6.49 -10.22
CA GLU A 192 -10.76 7.33 -10.90
C GLU A 192 -10.11 8.05 -12.09
N PRO A 193 -10.84 8.30 -13.20
CA PRO A 193 -10.28 8.94 -14.39
C PRO A 193 -9.65 10.32 -14.12
N ASP A 194 -10.15 11.04 -13.13
CA ASP A 194 -9.68 12.38 -12.75
C ASP A 194 -8.44 12.39 -11.83
N PHE A 195 -7.88 11.21 -11.51
CA PHE A 195 -6.82 11.08 -10.51
C PHE A 195 -5.60 11.95 -10.82
N LEU A 196 -5.12 11.95 -12.07
CA LEU A 196 -3.94 12.74 -12.47
C LEU A 196 -4.24 14.25 -12.44
N TRP A 197 -5.41 14.67 -12.91
CA TRP A 197 -5.88 16.05 -12.82
C TRP A 197 -5.92 16.58 -11.39
N ARG A 198 -6.19 15.71 -10.42
CA ARG A 198 -6.27 16.10 -9.00
C ARG A 198 -4.94 16.04 -8.27
N THR A 199 -3.96 15.29 -8.77
CA THR A 199 -2.71 15.03 -8.04
C THR A 199 -1.51 15.77 -8.65
N VAL A 200 -1.39 15.81 -9.98
CA VAL A 200 -0.27 16.43 -10.68
C VAL A 200 -0.16 17.95 -10.40
N PRO A 201 -1.25 18.74 -10.36
CA PRO A 201 -1.13 20.18 -10.09
C PRO A 201 -0.51 20.52 -8.73
N PHE A 202 -0.71 19.67 -7.71
CA PHE A 202 -0.03 19.85 -6.42
C PHE A 202 1.49 19.76 -6.57
N LEU A 203 1.99 18.82 -7.37
CA LEU A 203 3.43 18.67 -7.59
C LEU A 203 4.01 19.77 -8.49
N VAL A 204 3.27 20.22 -9.49
CA VAL A 204 3.73 21.29 -10.40
C VAL A 204 3.81 22.63 -9.68
N ASN A 205 2.78 22.99 -8.92
CA ASN A 205 2.71 24.30 -8.27
C ASN A 205 3.58 24.41 -7.00
N ASN A 206 4.15 23.31 -6.51
CA ASN A 206 4.94 23.29 -5.28
C ASN A 206 6.26 22.52 -5.51
N PRO A 207 7.34 23.22 -5.92
CA PRO A 207 8.65 22.61 -6.20
C PRO A 207 9.29 21.87 -5.02
N GLU A 208 8.88 22.11 -3.77
CA GLU A 208 9.43 21.37 -2.63
C GLU A 208 8.70 20.04 -2.34
N LEU A 209 7.59 19.75 -3.03
CA LEU A 209 6.87 18.50 -2.86
C LEU A 209 7.46 17.38 -3.72
N GLY A 210 7.86 16.28 -3.08
CA GLY A 210 8.32 15.06 -3.76
C GLY A 210 7.23 14.01 -4.01
N LEU A 211 6.14 14.02 -3.24
CA LEU A 211 5.08 13.00 -3.27
C LEU A 211 3.70 13.59 -2.99
N VAL A 212 2.71 13.14 -3.76
CA VAL A 212 1.28 13.26 -3.44
C VAL A 212 0.71 11.86 -3.22
N GLN A 213 0.30 11.58 -2.00
CA GLN A 213 -0.34 10.33 -1.63
C GLN A 213 -1.87 10.52 -1.61
N ALA A 214 -2.59 9.72 -2.39
CA ALA A 214 -4.05 9.74 -2.37
C ALA A 214 -4.60 8.91 -1.19
N ARG A 215 -5.81 9.27 -0.74
CA ARG A 215 -6.49 8.57 0.36
C ARG A 215 -6.88 7.16 -0.08
N TRP A 216 -6.62 6.22 0.82
CA TRP A 216 -6.95 4.82 0.67
C TRP A 216 -8.42 4.60 1.06
N LYS A 217 -9.22 4.05 0.14
CA LYS A 217 -10.49 3.40 0.47
C LYS A 217 -10.34 1.87 0.36
N PHE A 218 -9.73 1.41 -0.73
CA PHE A 218 -9.20 0.04 -0.93
C PHE A 218 -7.98 0.18 -1.86
N GLY A 219 -6.79 -0.31 -1.46
CA GLY A 219 -5.53 -0.21 -2.23
C GLY A 219 -4.70 1.09 -2.07
N THR A 220 -3.47 1.08 -2.60
CA THR A 220 -2.49 2.19 -2.54
C THR A 220 -2.39 2.95 -3.85
N ALA A 221 -2.34 4.29 -3.79
CA ALA A 221 -2.03 5.12 -4.95
C ALA A 221 -1.24 6.37 -4.58
N GLY A 222 -0.16 6.65 -5.31
CA GLY A 222 0.65 7.85 -5.11
C GLY A 222 1.35 8.32 -6.39
N VAL A 223 1.56 9.64 -6.48
CA VAL A 223 2.32 10.27 -7.58
C VAL A 223 3.59 10.89 -7.00
N TRP A 224 4.71 10.54 -7.60
CA TRP A 224 6.04 10.96 -7.19
C TRP A 224 6.65 11.86 -8.26
N ARG A 225 7.44 12.83 -7.83
CA ARG A 225 8.37 13.51 -8.73
C ARG A 225 9.60 12.63 -8.93
N ILE A 226 9.97 12.41 -10.18
CA ILE A 226 11.11 11.52 -10.51
C ILE A 226 12.44 12.11 -9.99
N SER A 227 12.61 13.44 -10.01
CA SER A 227 13.80 14.08 -9.44
C SER A 227 13.92 13.81 -7.94
N ALA A 228 12.84 14.02 -7.17
CA ALA A 228 12.80 13.78 -5.74
C ALA A 228 13.02 12.31 -5.39
N LEU A 229 12.47 11.39 -6.21
CA LEU A 229 12.73 9.96 -6.07
C LEU A 229 14.23 9.65 -6.25
N ASN A 230 14.89 10.25 -7.23
CA ASN A 230 16.32 10.05 -7.47
C ASN A 230 17.20 10.67 -6.37
N GLU A 231 16.85 11.86 -5.88
CA GLU A 231 17.53 12.55 -4.78
C GLU A 231 17.46 11.75 -3.48
N ALA A 232 16.33 11.09 -3.21
CA ALA A 232 16.13 10.24 -2.04
C ALA A 232 16.85 8.87 -2.12
N GLY A 233 17.78 8.68 -3.06
CA GLY A 233 18.45 7.40 -3.30
C GLY A 233 17.62 6.39 -4.11
N GLY A 234 16.39 6.76 -4.49
CA GLY A 234 15.47 5.91 -5.23
C GLY A 234 15.15 4.61 -4.48
N TRP A 235 15.10 3.51 -5.22
CA TRP A 235 14.90 2.17 -4.66
C TRP A 235 16.23 1.47 -4.32
N LYS A 236 17.33 2.22 -4.12
CA LYS A 236 18.66 1.63 -3.96
C LYS A 236 18.89 1.00 -2.58
N ASP A 237 18.35 1.58 -1.51
CA ASP A 237 18.81 1.27 -0.15
C ASP A 237 17.94 0.27 0.63
N ARG A 238 17.01 -0.43 -0.04
CA ARG A 238 16.07 -1.37 0.60
C ARG A 238 16.21 -2.83 0.18
N LEU A 239 17.21 -3.13 -0.65
CA LEU A 239 17.37 -4.44 -1.30
C LEU A 239 18.73 -5.10 -1.03
N GLU A 240 19.48 -4.57 -0.06
CA GLU A 240 20.61 -5.27 0.57
C GLU A 240 20.15 -5.95 1.87
#